data_AF-A0AAU9UZC1-F1
#
_entry.id   AF-A0AAU9UZC1-F1
#
_cell.length_a   1.000
_cell.length_b   1.000
_cell.length_c   1.000
_cell.angle_alpha   90.00
_cell.angle_beta   90.00
_cell.angle_gamma   90.00
#
_symmetry.space_group_name_H-M   'P 1'
#
loop_
_entity.id
_entity.type
_entity.pdbx_description
1 polymer ?
#
loop_
_entity_poly.entity_id
_entity_poly.type
_entity_poly.pdbx_seq_one_letter_code
_entity_poly.pdbx_strand_id
1 'polypeptide(L)'
;MYKDILLCILDRDYVNTTDLSKIDIERQEKWLNDDQIYLGIRVMNKITQPEVRCHIPATKEFFHRCRHFLITSAKEIKKRYDLDDPLLSKLECIEPTNAASSNYRKKVPTLQPLMILVPRIIKPDEIQMMQAIDDEWRSFPNILDKIDLTMNIDEFWGVIKKQFENYKTLAQFALNLLCLPYSSADFERAFSEVNLIKTKLRNSLSTDTLKGTLLAKQLIRRNESCTKFKPTKEMIKNMTSENLYKSNE
;
A
#
# COMPACT_ATOMS: atom_id res chain seq x y z
N MET A 1 -5.04 -6.69 -5.67
CA MET A 1 -3.77 -7.29 -6.18
C MET A 1 -3.74 -8.82 -6.06
N TYR A 2 -3.72 -9.41 -4.86
CA TYR A 2 -3.62 -10.88 -4.72
C TYR A 2 -4.76 -11.62 -5.46
N LYS A 3 -6.01 -11.21 -5.20
CA LYS A 3 -7.20 -11.73 -5.89
C LYS A 3 -7.12 -11.58 -7.41
N ASP A 4 -6.58 -10.46 -7.90
CA ASP A 4 -6.45 -10.22 -9.35
C ASP A 4 -5.46 -11.21 -9.99
N ILE A 5 -4.34 -11.49 -9.32
CA ILE A 5 -3.38 -12.51 -9.77
C ILE A 5 -4.05 -13.89 -9.80
N LEU A 6 -4.82 -14.24 -8.76
CA LEU A 6 -5.54 -15.52 -8.73
C LEU A 6 -6.54 -15.62 -9.89
N LEU A 7 -7.28 -14.56 -10.19
CA LEU A 7 -8.24 -14.52 -11.30
C LEU A 7 -7.58 -14.62 -12.69
N CYS A 8 -6.26 -14.43 -12.81
CA CYS A 8 -5.52 -14.67 -14.05
C CYS A 8 -5.18 -16.14 -14.29
N ILE A 9 -5.18 -16.98 -13.24
CA ILE A 9 -4.71 -18.39 -13.31
C ILE A 9 -5.70 -19.42 -12.81
N LEU A 10 -6.68 -19.03 -11.99
CA LEU A 10 -7.70 -19.90 -11.40
C LEU A 10 -9.10 -19.55 -11.89
N ASP A 11 -9.97 -20.55 -11.84
CA ASP A 11 -11.40 -20.40 -12.07
C ASP A 11 -12.01 -19.29 -11.19
N ARG A 12 -12.82 -18.44 -11.83
CA ARG A 12 -13.37 -17.23 -11.20
C ARG A 12 -14.34 -17.58 -10.08
N ASP A 13 -15.15 -18.62 -10.24
CA ASP A 13 -16.12 -19.02 -9.23
C ASP A 13 -15.41 -19.57 -8.01
N TYR A 14 -14.37 -20.39 -8.20
CA TYR A 14 -13.52 -20.87 -7.12
C TYR A 14 -12.88 -19.73 -6.31
N VAL A 15 -12.30 -18.73 -6.98
CA VAL A 15 -11.66 -17.58 -6.30
C VAL A 15 -12.66 -16.68 -5.58
N ASN A 16 -13.89 -16.54 -6.09
CA ASN A 16 -14.89 -15.66 -5.48
C ASN A 16 -15.68 -16.31 -4.33
N THR A 17 -15.78 -17.64 -4.32
CA THR A 17 -16.54 -18.38 -3.30
C THR A 17 -15.69 -18.92 -2.17
N THR A 18 -14.37 -19.02 -2.37
CA THR A 18 -13.43 -19.52 -1.37
C THR A 18 -12.76 -18.35 -0.66
N ASP A 19 -12.59 -18.48 0.66
CA ASP A 19 -11.79 -17.56 1.45
C ASP A 19 -10.35 -17.47 0.90
N LEU A 20 -9.82 -16.25 0.75
CA LEU A 20 -8.53 -15.99 0.12
C LEU A 20 -7.37 -16.73 0.82
N SER A 21 -7.45 -16.89 2.14
CA SER A 21 -6.46 -17.65 2.91
C SER A 21 -6.52 -19.16 2.66
N LYS A 22 -7.71 -19.68 2.34
CA LYS A 22 -7.96 -21.12 2.13
C LYS A 22 -7.82 -21.55 0.68
N ILE A 23 -7.67 -20.63 -0.26
CA ILE A 23 -7.43 -20.96 -1.67
C ILE A 23 -6.16 -21.78 -1.81
N ASP A 24 -6.30 -22.95 -2.43
CA ASP A 24 -5.19 -23.79 -2.87
C ASP A 24 -4.81 -23.40 -4.30
N ILE A 25 -3.65 -22.73 -4.41
CA ILE A 25 -3.11 -22.23 -5.68
C ILE A 25 -2.65 -23.39 -6.58
N GLU A 26 -2.28 -24.54 -5.99
CA GLU A 26 -1.74 -25.67 -6.74
C GLU A 26 -2.81 -26.65 -7.22
N ARG A 27 -4.08 -26.39 -6.90
CA ARG A 27 -5.20 -27.21 -7.33
C ARG A 27 -5.42 -27.11 -8.84
N GLN A 28 -4.76 -27.99 -9.58
CA GLN A 28 -4.77 -28.02 -11.05
C GLN A 28 -6.17 -28.12 -11.65
N GLU A 29 -7.11 -28.81 -10.98
CA GLU A 29 -8.52 -28.89 -11.39
C GLU A 29 -9.21 -27.53 -11.51
N LYS A 30 -8.68 -26.52 -10.81
CA LYS A 30 -9.20 -25.15 -10.79
C LYS A 30 -8.36 -24.20 -11.65
N TRP A 31 -7.33 -24.68 -12.32
CA TRP A 31 -6.53 -23.85 -13.21
C TRP A 31 -7.31 -23.54 -14.49
N LEU A 32 -7.18 -22.29 -14.93
CA LEU A 32 -7.64 -21.89 -16.26
C LEU A 32 -6.82 -22.60 -17.33
N ASN A 33 -7.44 -22.94 -18.46
CA ASN A 33 -6.71 -23.42 -19.64
C ASN A 33 -5.81 -22.31 -20.22
N ASP A 34 -4.80 -22.68 -21.00
CA ASP A 34 -3.81 -21.73 -21.53
C ASP A 34 -4.46 -20.59 -22.36
N ASP A 35 -5.52 -20.90 -23.10
CA ASP A 35 -6.29 -19.95 -23.91
C ASP A 35 -7.15 -18.98 -23.08
N GLN A 36 -7.38 -19.31 -21.80
CA GLN A 36 -8.16 -18.51 -20.86
C GLN A 36 -7.27 -17.60 -19.99
N ILE A 37 -5.95 -17.82 -19.96
CA ILE A 37 -5.02 -16.97 -19.21
C ILE A 37 -4.91 -15.61 -19.89
N TYR A 38 -5.33 -14.55 -19.19
CA TYR A 38 -5.20 -13.18 -19.68
C TYR A 38 -3.85 -12.56 -19.27
N LEU A 39 -2.99 -12.30 -20.26
CA LEU A 39 -1.66 -11.71 -20.07
C LEU A 39 -1.57 -10.26 -20.61
N GLY A 40 -2.72 -9.63 -20.85
CA GLY A 40 -2.82 -8.28 -21.40
C GLY A 40 -2.95 -8.23 -22.92
N ILE A 41 -3.66 -7.21 -23.42
CA ILE A 41 -4.06 -7.09 -24.84
C ILE A 41 -2.89 -7.17 -25.83
N ARG A 42 -1.73 -6.61 -25.50
CA ARG A 42 -0.55 -6.64 -26.37
C ARG A 42 -0.01 -8.06 -26.57
N VAL A 43 0.00 -8.86 -25.51
CA VAL A 43 0.44 -10.26 -25.55
C VAL A 43 -0.57 -11.08 -26.33
N MET A 44 -1.86 -10.91 -26.04
CA MET A 44 -2.93 -11.61 -26.75
C MET A 44 -2.90 -11.31 -28.26
N ASN A 45 -2.73 -10.04 -28.64
CA ASN A 45 -2.59 -9.64 -30.05
C ASN A 45 -1.37 -10.25 -30.74
N LYS A 46 -0.28 -10.51 -30.01
CA LYS A 46 0.92 -11.12 -30.59
C LYS A 46 0.78 -12.63 -30.74
N ILE A 47 0.14 -13.30 -29.79
CA ILE A 47 -0.08 -14.76 -29.79
C ILE A 47 -1.07 -15.17 -30.88
N THR A 48 -2.05 -14.33 -31.19
CA THR A 48 -3.04 -14.60 -32.25
C THR A 48 -2.49 -14.47 -33.67
N GLN A 49 -1.30 -13.86 -33.84
CA GLN A 49 -0.67 -13.74 -35.16
C GLN A 49 -0.35 -15.12 -35.74
N PRO A 50 -0.63 -15.37 -37.03
CA PRO A 50 -0.42 -16.68 -37.65
C PRO A 50 1.02 -17.20 -37.51
N GLU A 51 1.99 -16.29 -37.61
CA GLU A 51 3.43 -16.53 -37.47
C GLU A 51 3.82 -17.08 -36.09
N VAL A 52 3.07 -16.72 -35.04
CA VAL A 52 3.33 -17.15 -33.67
C VAL A 52 2.49 -18.38 -33.34
N ARG A 53 1.21 -18.35 -33.73
CA ARG A 53 0.23 -19.40 -33.48
C ARG A 53 0.61 -20.73 -34.14
N CYS A 54 1.31 -20.72 -35.27
CA CYS A 54 1.78 -21.94 -35.93
C CYS A 54 2.86 -22.68 -35.11
N HIS A 55 3.55 -22.00 -34.19
CA HIS A 55 4.55 -22.59 -33.30
C HIS A 55 3.92 -23.07 -31.98
N ILE A 56 3.15 -24.17 -32.07
CA ILE A 56 2.42 -24.76 -30.93
C ILE A 56 3.33 -25.06 -29.72
N PRO A 57 4.52 -25.70 -29.85
CA PRO A 57 5.37 -26.01 -28.70
C PRO A 57 5.88 -24.75 -27.97
N ALA A 58 6.29 -23.73 -28.73
CA ALA A 58 6.78 -22.48 -28.17
C ALA A 58 5.67 -21.70 -27.44
N THR A 59 4.45 -21.72 -28.00
CA THR A 59 3.29 -21.07 -27.38
C THR A 59 2.89 -21.76 -26.08
N LYS A 60 2.87 -23.10 -26.05
CA LYS A 60 2.61 -23.88 -24.82
C LYS A 60 3.66 -23.59 -23.74
N GLU A 61 4.94 -23.59 -24.11
CA GLU A 61 6.02 -23.30 -23.17
C GLU A 61 5.93 -21.86 -22.63
N PHE A 62 5.56 -20.89 -23.46
CA PHE A 62 5.32 -19.52 -23.04
C PHE A 62 4.22 -19.44 -21.97
N PHE A 63 3.04 -20.01 -22.23
CA PHE A 63 1.94 -20.02 -21.27
C PHE A 63 2.30 -20.78 -19.99
N HIS A 64 3.02 -21.90 -20.10
CA HIS A 64 3.53 -22.65 -18.95
C HIS A 64 4.40 -21.76 -18.05
N ARG A 65 5.36 -21.03 -18.62
CA ARG A 65 6.23 -20.11 -17.87
C ARG A 65 5.46 -18.96 -17.24
N CYS A 66 4.52 -18.35 -17.97
CA CYS A 66 3.68 -17.29 -17.45
C CYS A 66 2.82 -17.77 -16.28
N ARG A 67 2.18 -18.94 -16.41
CA ARG A 67 1.41 -19.55 -15.33
C ARG A 67 2.31 -19.83 -14.12
N HIS A 68 3.47 -20.44 -14.32
CA HIS A 68 4.41 -20.71 -13.24
C HIS A 68 4.81 -19.42 -12.52
N PHE A 69 5.14 -18.35 -13.24
CA PHE A 69 5.47 -17.05 -12.65
C PHE A 69 4.32 -16.49 -11.80
N LEU A 70 3.08 -16.55 -12.29
CA LEU A 70 1.89 -16.06 -11.58
C LEU A 70 1.57 -16.91 -10.33
N ILE A 71 1.71 -18.24 -10.44
CA ILE A 71 1.59 -19.17 -9.30
C ILE A 71 2.65 -18.86 -8.25
N THR A 72 3.93 -18.72 -8.65
CA THR A 72 5.00 -18.38 -7.71
C THR A 72 4.72 -17.02 -7.05
N SER A 73 4.30 -16.02 -7.82
CA SER A 73 3.95 -14.70 -7.29
C SER A 73 2.82 -14.79 -6.25
N ALA A 74 1.75 -15.53 -6.56
CA ALA A 74 0.63 -15.73 -5.63
C ALA A 74 1.08 -16.46 -4.35
N LYS A 75 1.89 -17.52 -4.47
CA LYS A 75 2.46 -18.24 -3.31
C LYS A 75 3.32 -17.33 -2.44
N GLU A 76 4.19 -16.54 -3.07
CA GLU A 76 5.10 -15.63 -2.36
C GLU A 76 4.34 -14.49 -1.66
N ILE A 77 3.22 -14.02 -2.22
CA ILE A 77 2.29 -13.09 -1.55
C ILE A 77 1.63 -13.80 -0.36
N LYS A 78 1.01 -14.96 -0.57
CA LYS A 78 0.34 -15.73 0.50
C LYS A 78 1.28 -16.10 1.65
N LYS A 79 2.57 -16.30 1.36
CA LYS A 79 3.61 -16.60 2.36
C LYS A 79 4.02 -15.38 3.20
N ARG A 80 4.00 -14.17 2.62
CA ARG A 80 4.45 -12.93 3.29
C ARG A 80 3.32 -12.16 3.95
N TYR A 81 2.10 -12.33 3.45
CA TYR A 81 0.91 -11.67 3.96
C TYR A 81 0.06 -12.68 4.72
N ASP A 82 -0.20 -12.36 5.99
CA ASP A 82 -1.21 -13.06 6.75
C ASP A 82 -2.59 -12.62 6.25
N LEU A 83 -3.18 -13.41 5.35
CA LEU A 83 -4.50 -13.12 4.76
C LEU A 83 -5.64 -13.33 5.76
N ASP A 84 -5.38 -14.01 6.87
CA ASP A 84 -6.33 -14.20 7.98
C ASP A 84 -6.16 -13.13 9.07
N ASP A 85 -5.27 -12.15 8.87
CA ASP A 85 -5.00 -11.12 9.87
C ASP A 85 -6.31 -10.35 10.20
N PRO A 86 -6.81 -10.45 11.45
CA PRO A 86 -8.05 -9.81 11.86
C PRO A 86 -7.99 -8.28 11.72
N LEU A 87 -6.81 -7.67 11.74
CA LEU A 87 -6.63 -6.24 11.53
C LEU A 87 -7.03 -5.84 10.11
N LEU A 88 -6.58 -6.56 9.09
CA LEU A 88 -6.83 -6.22 7.68
C LEU A 88 -8.33 -6.16 7.37
N SER A 89 -9.09 -7.14 7.87
CA SER A 89 -10.56 -7.16 7.68
C SER A 89 -11.28 -6.00 8.36
N LYS A 90 -10.71 -5.43 9.43
CA LYS A 90 -11.31 -4.33 10.19
C LYS A 90 -10.89 -2.96 9.68
N LEU A 91 -9.76 -2.85 9.00
CA LEU A 91 -9.31 -1.58 8.39
C LEU A 91 -10.26 -1.08 7.30
N GLU A 92 -11.07 -1.94 6.70
CA GLU A 92 -12.08 -1.54 5.72
C GLU A 92 -13.04 -0.47 6.26
N CYS A 93 -13.24 -0.37 7.58
CA CYS A 93 -14.18 0.60 8.15
C CYS A 93 -13.73 2.05 7.99
N ILE A 94 -12.43 2.32 7.83
CA ILE A 94 -11.90 3.68 7.64
C ILE A 94 -11.95 4.13 6.17
N GLU A 95 -12.33 3.26 5.24
CA GLU A 95 -12.57 3.66 3.85
C GLU A 95 -13.76 4.65 3.80
N PRO A 96 -13.66 5.79 3.09
CA PRO A 96 -14.70 6.83 3.12
C PRO A 96 -16.09 6.30 2.77
N THR A 97 -16.17 5.41 1.78
CA THR A 97 -17.43 4.79 1.34
C THR A 97 -18.04 3.87 2.40
N ASN A 98 -17.22 3.12 3.14
CA ASN A 98 -17.68 2.27 4.24
C ASN A 98 -18.03 3.08 5.49
N ALA A 99 -17.22 4.09 5.82
CA ALA A 99 -17.45 5.00 6.93
C ALA A 99 -18.76 5.80 6.78
N ALA A 100 -19.16 6.09 5.53
CA ALA A 100 -20.43 6.73 5.19
C ALA A 100 -21.61 5.75 5.01
N SER A 101 -21.34 4.46 4.79
CA SER A 101 -22.38 3.48 4.47
C SER A 101 -23.20 3.06 5.69
N SER A 102 -24.49 3.36 5.67
CA SER A 102 -25.43 2.95 6.72
C SER A 102 -25.49 1.42 6.90
N ASN A 103 -25.43 0.66 5.80
CA ASN A 103 -25.44 -0.80 5.83
C ASN A 103 -24.14 -1.38 6.40
N TYR A 104 -22.99 -0.79 6.08
CA TYR A 104 -21.70 -1.22 6.64
C TYR A 104 -21.66 -0.94 8.14
N ARG A 105 -22.07 0.26 8.57
CA ARG A 105 -22.09 0.66 9.97
C ARG A 105 -23.05 -0.14 10.85
N LYS A 106 -24.12 -0.70 10.29
CA LYS A 106 -24.96 -1.70 11.01
C LYS A 106 -24.16 -2.95 11.39
N LYS A 107 -23.19 -3.35 10.55
CA LYS A 107 -22.29 -4.48 10.83
C LYS A 107 -21.12 -4.06 11.73
N VAL A 108 -20.68 -2.80 11.64
CA VAL A 108 -19.58 -2.23 12.42
C VAL A 108 -20.05 -1.01 13.23
N PRO A 109 -20.87 -1.22 14.28
CA PRO A 109 -21.44 -0.12 15.07
C PRO A 109 -20.44 0.54 16.03
N THR A 110 -19.26 -0.06 16.20
CA THR A 110 -18.20 0.38 17.12
C THR A 110 -16.83 0.10 16.51
N LEU A 111 -15.85 0.94 16.84
CA LEU A 111 -14.44 0.74 16.49
C LEU A 111 -13.66 0.00 17.58
N GLN A 112 -14.28 -0.37 18.70
CA GLN A 112 -13.61 -1.05 19.82
C GLN A 112 -12.82 -2.30 19.38
N PRO A 113 -13.36 -3.21 18.53
CA PRO A 113 -12.62 -4.38 18.08
C PRO A 113 -11.41 -4.05 17.22
N LEU A 114 -11.38 -2.89 16.58
CA LEU A 114 -10.21 -2.42 15.83
C LEU A 114 -9.18 -1.82 16.78
N MET A 115 -9.60 -0.98 17.72
CA MET A 115 -8.71 -0.33 18.70
C MET A 115 -7.89 -1.34 19.52
N ILE A 116 -8.50 -2.45 19.93
CA ILE A 116 -7.78 -3.51 20.67
C ILE A 116 -6.69 -4.22 19.85
N LEU A 117 -6.79 -4.21 18.51
CA LEU A 117 -5.80 -4.82 17.61
C LEU A 117 -4.62 -3.88 17.33
N VAL A 118 -4.72 -2.60 17.70
CA VAL A 118 -3.68 -1.59 17.47
C VAL A 118 -3.20 -0.94 18.76
N PRO A 119 -2.69 -1.71 19.75
CA PRO A 119 -2.23 -1.19 21.03
C PRO A 119 -1.06 -0.20 20.92
N ARG A 120 -0.41 -0.14 19.76
CA ARG A 120 0.65 0.83 19.44
C ARG A 120 0.11 2.24 19.14
N ILE A 121 -1.16 2.35 18.75
CA ILE A 121 -1.82 3.63 18.47
C ILE A 121 -2.60 4.11 19.69
N ILE A 122 -3.36 3.20 20.30
CA ILE A 122 -4.17 3.48 21.49
C ILE A 122 -3.99 2.33 22.47
N LYS A 123 -3.54 2.63 23.68
CA LYS A 123 -3.27 1.58 24.66
C LYS A 123 -4.59 1.07 25.26
N PRO A 124 -4.67 -0.21 25.67
CA PRO A 124 -5.90 -0.77 26.24
C PRO A 124 -6.42 -0.06 27.50
N ASP A 125 -5.55 0.65 28.23
CA ASP A 125 -5.89 1.42 29.44
C ASP A 125 -6.39 2.85 29.15
N GLU A 126 -6.27 3.34 27.91
CA GLU A 126 -6.73 4.68 27.49
C GLU A 126 -8.25 4.70 27.20
N ILE A 127 -9.06 4.26 28.17
CA ILE A 127 -10.50 4.06 28.03
C ILE A 127 -11.22 5.36 27.62
N GLN A 128 -10.83 6.51 28.17
CA GLN A 128 -11.46 7.79 27.81
C GLN A 128 -11.22 8.16 26.33
N MET A 129 -10.02 7.88 25.82
CA MET A 129 -9.70 8.12 24.42
C MET A 129 -10.43 7.14 23.51
N MET A 130 -10.52 5.86 23.90
CA MET A 130 -11.29 4.86 23.17
C MET A 130 -12.76 5.26 23.09
N GLN A 131 -13.33 5.73 24.20
CA GLN A 131 -14.71 6.20 24.26
C GLN A 131 -14.91 7.42 23.34
N ALA A 132 -14.01 8.41 23.37
CA ALA A 132 -14.09 9.58 22.49
C ALA A 132 -14.08 9.19 21.00
N ILE A 133 -13.15 8.33 20.58
CA ILE A 133 -13.08 7.84 19.20
C ILE A 133 -14.38 7.12 18.79
N ASP A 134 -14.93 6.28 19.67
CA ASP A 134 -16.12 5.49 19.40
C ASP A 134 -17.41 6.34 19.36
N ASP A 135 -17.49 7.39 20.18
CA ASP A 135 -18.60 8.36 20.17
C ASP A 135 -18.58 9.25 18.92
N GLU A 136 -17.39 9.72 18.53
CA GLU A 136 -17.20 10.42 17.27
C GLU A 136 -17.53 9.51 16.09
N TRP A 137 -17.12 8.24 16.13
CA TRP A 137 -17.50 7.27 15.11
C TRP A 137 -19.01 7.17 15.00
N ARG A 138 -19.73 6.91 16.11
CA ARG A 138 -21.19 6.72 16.09
C ARG A 138 -21.95 7.94 15.58
N SER A 139 -21.49 9.14 15.90
CA SER A 139 -22.10 10.41 15.49
C SER A 139 -21.62 10.91 14.12
N PHE A 140 -20.63 10.26 13.50
CA PHE A 140 -20.09 10.61 12.18
C PHE A 140 -21.13 10.76 11.06
N PRO A 141 -22.24 9.99 11.02
CA PRO A 141 -23.27 10.15 9.98
C PRO A 141 -23.85 11.56 9.91
N ASN A 142 -23.80 12.32 11.00
CA ASN A 142 -24.36 13.67 11.09
C ASN A 142 -23.65 14.71 10.21
N ILE A 143 -22.46 14.39 9.67
CA ILE A 143 -21.69 15.30 8.82
C ILE A 143 -21.51 14.81 7.39
N LEU A 144 -22.10 13.66 7.02
CA LEU A 144 -21.88 13.04 5.69
C LEU A 144 -22.31 13.94 4.54
N ASP A 145 -23.38 14.69 4.69
CA ASP A 145 -23.87 15.63 3.66
C ASP A 145 -22.90 16.80 3.40
N LYS A 146 -21.88 16.97 4.24
CA LYS A 146 -20.89 18.06 4.19
C LYS A 146 -19.52 17.60 3.69
N ILE A 147 -19.37 16.32 3.32
CA ILE A 147 -18.08 15.73 2.98
C ILE A 147 -18.12 15.10 1.59
N ASP A 148 -17.04 15.30 0.83
CA ASP A 148 -16.81 14.61 -0.42
C ASP A 148 -16.21 13.22 -0.18
N LEU A 149 -16.96 12.17 -0.55
CA LEU A 149 -16.55 10.78 -0.39
C LEU A 149 -15.62 10.28 -1.51
N THR A 150 -15.35 11.10 -2.52
CA THR A 150 -14.50 10.73 -3.67
C THR A 150 -13.02 11.00 -3.44
N MET A 151 -12.68 11.67 -2.33
CA MET A 151 -11.30 11.94 -1.92
C MET A 151 -10.54 10.66 -1.61
N ASN A 152 -9.22 10.70 -1.78
CA ASN A 152 -8.36 9.65 -1.27
C ASN A 152 -8.49 9.54 0.26
N ILE A 153 -8.34 8.34 0.80
CA ILE A 153 -8.60 8.04 2.22
C ILE A 153 -7.81 8.95 3.18
N ASP A 154 -6.55 9.26 2.87
CA ASP A 154 -5.69 10.13 3.67
C ASP A 154 -6.12 11.61 3.62
N GLU A 155 -6.52 12.08 2.43
CA GLU A 155 -7.07 13.42 2.25
C GLU A 155 -8.41 13.58 2.96
N PHE A 156 -9.30 12.59 2.82
CA PHE A 156 -10.62 12.55 3.47
C PHE A 156 -10.51 12.74 4.98
N TRP A 157 -9.71 11.91 5.66
CA TRP A 157 -9.51 12.04 7.11
C TRP A 157 -8.72 13.31 7.47
N GLY A 158 -7.83 13.78 6.59
CA GLY A 158 -7.15 15.06 6.74
C GLY A 158 -8.09 16.27 6.73
N VAL A 159 -9.10 16.26 5.87
CA VAL A 159 -10.14 17.29 5.81
C VAL A 159 -11.02 17.24 7.05
N ILE A 160 -11.49 16.06 7.45
CA ILE A 160 -12.32 15.88 8.65
C ILE A 160 -11.62 16.44 9.88
N LYS A 161 -10.35 16.08 10.07
CA LYS A 161 -9.53 16.54 11.20
C LYS A 161 -9.40 18.08 11.24
N LYS A 162 -9.37 18.75 10.09
CA LYS A 162 -9.18 20.20 9.99
C LYS A 162 -10.48 20.99 10.11
N GLN A 163 -11.57 20.47 9.53
CA GLN A 163 -12.82 21.22 9.37
C GLN A 163 -13.84 20.93 10.48
N PHE A 164 -13.76 19.77 11.14
CA PHE A 164 -14.73 19.37 12.14
C PHE A 164 -14.06 19.03 13.47
N GLU A 165 -14.01 20.01 14.38
CA GLU A 165 -13.34 19.86 15.68
C GLU A 165 -13.92 18.70 16.51
N ASN A 166 -15.23 18.44 16.38
CA ASN A 166 -15.91 17.33 17.05
C ASN A 166 -15.56 15.93 16.51
N TYR A 167 -14.76 15.81 15.45
CA TYR A 167 -14.38 14.53 14.82
C TYR A 167 -12.85 14.36 14.71
N LYS A 168 -12.12 15.19 15.45
CA LYS A 168 -10.67 15.30 15.36
C LYS A 168 -9.97 14.06 15.93
N THR A 169 -10.53 13.44 16.97
CA THR A 169 -9.89 12.26 17.59
C THR A 169 -10.06 11.02 16.71
N LEU A 170 -11.25 10.82 16.15
CA LEU A 170 -11.54 9.80 15.14
C LEU A 170 -10.66 9.97 13.91
N ALA A 171 -10.59 11.19 13.36
CA ALA A 171 -9.80 11.44 12.17
C ALA A 171 -8.29 11.27 12.42
N GLN A 172 -7.80 11.66 13.61
CA GLN A 172 -6.43 11.40 14.00
C GLN A 172 -6.17 9.90 14.15
N PHE A 173 -7.09 9.14 14.74
CA PHE A 173 -6.98 7.69 14.85
C PHE A 173 -6.91 7.02 13.48
N ALA A 174 -7.80 7.38 12.55
CA ALA A 174 -7.78 6.88 11.18
C ALA A 174 -6.47 7.22 10.45
N LEU A 175 -5.97 8.45 10.58
CA LEU A 175 -4.67 8.83 10.00
C LEU A 175 -3.50 8.05 10.62
N ASN A 176 -3.52 7.79 11.93
CA ASN A 176 -2.52 6.96 12.59
C ASN A 176 -2.54 5.51 12.07
N LEU A 177 -3.73 4.96 11.83
CA LEU A 177 -3.90 3.64 11.22
C LEU A 177 -3.28 3.58 9.82
N LEU A 178 -3.49 4.61 9.01
CA LEU A 178 -2.91 4.71 7.66
C LEU A 178 -1.38 4.80 7.65
N CYS A 179 -0.78 5.25 8.76
CA CYS A 179 0.68 5.29 8.92
C CYS A 179 1.27 3.94 9.37
N LEU A 180 0.44 2.93 9.71
CA LEU A 180 0.97 1.62 10.06
C LEU A 180 1.62 0.99 8.82
N PRO A 181 2.87 0.49 8.95
CA PRO A 181 3.55 -0.16 7.83
C PRO A 181 2.88 -1.51 7.55
N TYR A 182 1.98 -1.54 6.57
CA TYR A 182 1.31 -2.76 6.12
C TYR A 182 2.05 -3.47 4.97
N SER A 183 3.09 -2.85 4.40
CA SER A 183 3.92 -3.44 3.34
C SER A 183 5.41 -3.14 3.54
N SER A 184 6.26 -4.15 3.31
CA SER A 184 7.71 -3.97 3.26
C SER A 184 8.18 -3.24 1.99
N ALA A 185 7.32 -3.10 0.97
CA ALA A 185 7.72 -2.64 -0.35
C ALA A 185 8.29 -1.22 -0.36
N ASP A 186 7.76 -0.31 0.47
CA ASP A 186 8.29 1.06 0.55
C ASP A 186 9.66 1.11 1.23
N PHE A 187 9.91 0.22 2.20
CA PHE A 187 11.24 0.04 2.78
C PHE A 187 12.21 -0.57 1.76
N GLU A 188 11.78 -1.55 0.98
CA GLU A 188 12.59 -2.15 -0.09
C GLU A 188 12.94 -1.13 -1.19
N ARG A 189 12.01 -0.24 -1.56
CA ARG A 189 12.32 0.89 -2.45
C ARG A 189 13.36 1.81 -1.82
N ALA A 190 13.22 2.16 -0.55
CA ALA A 190 14.22 2.98 0.15
C ALA A 190 15.59 2.29 0.22
N PHE A 191 15.63 0.96 0.42
CA PHE A 191 16.88 0.19 0.38
C PHE A 191 17.48 0.11 -1.03
N SER A 192 16.66 -0.03 -2.06
CA SER A 192 17.11 0.05 -3.45
C SER A 192 17.74 1.41 -3.75
N GLU A 193 17.13 2.49 -3.29
CA GLU A 193 17.68 3.84 -3.36
C GLU A 193 19.02 3.98 -2.62
N VAL A 194 19.13 3.39 -1.42
CA VAL A 194 20.38 3.33 -0.67
C VAL A 194 21.45 2.53 -1.44
N ASN A 195 21.09 1.42 -2.08
CA ASN A 195 22.01 0.62 -2.89
C ASN A 195 22.51 1.36 -4.14
N LEU A 196 21.68 2.24 -4.71
CA LEU A 196 22.10 3.14 -5.80
C LEU A 196 23.08 4.22 -5.30
N ILE A 197 22.93 4.69 -4.06
CA ILE A 197 23.84 5.66 -3.44
C ILE A 197 25.17 4.99 -3.04
N LYS A 198 25.09 3.79 -2.43
CA LYS A 198 26.22 2.98 -1.98
C LYS A 198 26.64 2.00 -3.07
N THR A 199 27.38 2.50 -4.06
CA THR A 199 27.95 1.65 -5.09
C THR A 199 29.14 0.83 -4.56
N LYS A 200 29.57 -0.20 -5.30
CA LYS A 200 30.74 -1.02 -4.91
C LYS A 200 32.01 -0.19 -4.67
N LEU A 201 32.20 0.90 -5.41
CA LEU A 201 33.33 1.82 -5.27
C LEU A 201 33.09 2.90 -4.20
N ARG A 202 31.84 3.14 -3.80
CA ARG A 202 31.42 4.17 -2.84
C ARG A 202 30.59 3.54 -1.71
N ASN A 203 31.13 2.51 -1.05
CA ASN A 203 30.43 1.77 0.00
C ASN A 203 30.72 2.28 1.42
N SER A 204 31.81 3.04 1.60
CA SER A 204 32.17 3.70 2.87
C SER A 204 31.59 5.11 2.93
N LEU A 205 30.30 5.20 3.23
CA LEU A 205 29.63 6.46 3.54
C LEU A 205 29.15 6.43 4.98
N SER A 206 29.38 7.52 5.72
CA SER A 206 28.77 7.70 7.03
C SER A 206 27.24 7.73 6.91
N THR A 207 26.56 7.39 8.00
CA THR A 207 25.09 7.43 8.09
C THR A 207 24.55 8.83 7.79
N ASP A 208 25.23 9.88 8.25
CA ASP A 208 24.83 11.26 8.00
C ASP A 208 24.95 11.65 6.52
N THR A 209 26.04 11.23 5.87
CA THR A 209 26.23 11.48 4.43
C THR A 209 25.19 10.74 3.60
N LEU A 210 24.88 9.49 3.99
CA LEU A 210 23.86 8.69 3.33
C LEU A 210 22.46 9.33 3.48
N LYS A 211 22.10 9.72 4.71
CA LYS A 211 20.85 10.41 5.03
C LYS A 211 20.73 11.72 4.26
N GLY A 212 21.77 12.55 4.26
CA GLY A 212 21.81 13.81 3.53
C GLY A 212 21.63 13.62 2.02
N THR A 213 22.31 12.61 1.44
CA THR A 213 22.17 12.29 0.01
C THR A 213 20.76 11.82 -0.33
N LEU A 214 20.16 10.97 0.51
CA LEU A 214 18.80 10.49 0.32
C LEU A 214 17.77 11.64 0.38
N LEU A 215 17.89 12.52 1.38
CA LEU A 215 17.03 13.70 1.53
C LEU A 215 17.18 14.67 0.36
N ALA A 216 18.41 14.92 -0.08
CA ALA A 216 18.67 15.76 -1.26
C ALA A 216 18.00 15.18 -2.52
N LYS A 217 18.14 13.87 -2.77
CA LYS A 217 17.48 13.20 -3.90
C LYS A 217 15.95 13.33 -3.82
N GLN A 218 15.36 13.12 -2.65
CA GLN A 218 13.93 13.27 -2.43
C GLN A 218 13.45 14.71 -2.67
N LEU A 219 14.22 15.71 -2.21
CA LEU A 219 13.92 17.11 -2.42
C LEU A 219 13.93 17.49 -3.91
N ILE A 220 14.96 17.05 -4.65
CA ILE A 220 15.04 17.26 -6.09
C ILE A 220 13.86 16.60 -6.81
N ARG A 221 13.50 15.37 -6.43
CA ARG A 221 12.34 14.65 -6.99
C ARG A 221 11.03 15.41 -6.76
N ARG A 222 10.83 15.98 -5.56
CA ARG A 222 9.65 16.81 -5.25
C ARG A 222 9.59 18.11 -6.06
N ASN A 223 10.74 18.60 -6.53
CA ASN A 223 10.83 19.77 -7.41
C ASN A 223 10.93 19.37 -8.90
N GLU A 224 10.46 18.17 -9.25
CA GLU A 224 10.50 17.53 -10.58
C GLU A 224 11.90 17.21 -11.12
N SER A 225 12.86 18.13 -11.00
CA SER A 225 14.23 17.98 -11.54
C SER A 225 15.23 18.93 -10.88
N CYS A 226 16.53 18.66 -11.07
CA CYS A 226 17.61 19.51 -10.56
C CYS A 226 17.65 20.90 -11.22
N THR A 227 17.15 21.04 -12.44
CA THR A 227 17.10 22.31 -13.18
C THR A 227 15.99 23.23 -12.69
N LYS A 228 14.91 22.66 -12.13
CA LYS A 228 13.76 23.40 -11.58
C LYS A 228 13.89 23.68 -10.08
N PHE A 229 14.77 22.96 -9.39
CA PHE A 229 15.01 23.14 -7.97
C PHE A 229 15.56 24.54 -7.68
N LYS A 230 14.85 25.29 -6.83
CA LYS A 230 15.30 26.59 -6.31
C LYS A 230 15.61 26.45 -4.82
N PRO A 231 16.89 26.55 -4.41
CA PRO A 231 17.25 26.46 -3.00
C PRO A 231 16.63 27.62 -2.21
N THR A 232 16.22 27.35 -0.97
CA THR A 232 15.74 28.40 -0.07
C THR A 232 16.90 29.29 0.38
N LYS A 233 16.61 30.52 0.82
CA LYS A 233 17.63 31.43 1.38
C LYS A 233 18.41 30.79 2.53
N GLU A 234 17.73 29.98 3.33
CA GLU A 234 18.33 29.24 4.44
C GLU A 234 19.31 28.16 3.96
N MET A 235 18.96 27.39 2.91
CA MET A 235 19.87 26.42 2.31
C MET A 235 21.14 27.09 1.77
N ILE A 236 21.00 28.26 1.15
CA ILE A 236 22.15 29.04 0.66
C ILE A 236 23.01 29.54 1.83
N LYS A 237 22.38 30.04 2.90
CA LYS A 237 23.09 30.51 4.11
C LYS A 237 23.88 29.40 4.79
N ASN A 238 23.42 28.15 4.70
CA ASN A 238 24.10 26.98 5.26
C ASN A 238 25.27 26.48 4.41
N MET A 239 25.42 26.93 3.16
CA MET A 239 26.54 26.58 2.27
C MET A 239 27.77 27.46 2.54
N THR A 240 28.24 27.48 3.79
CA THR A 240 29.48 28.15 4.21
C THR A 240 30.58 27.14 4.48
N SER A 241 31.83 27.55 4.30
CA SER A 241 33.00 26.72 4.59
C SER A 241 33.00 26.20 6.03
N GLU A 242 32.60 27.05 6.97
CA GLU A 242 32.49 26.71 8.40
C GLU A 242 31.49 25.58 8.65
N ASN A 243 30.38 25.51 7.93
CA ASN A 243 29.39 24.45 8.10
C ASN A 243 29.73 23.18 7.32
N LEU A 244 30.37 23.31 6.15
CA LEU A 244 30.72 22.18 5.28
C LEU A 244 31.96 21.41 5.75
N TYR A 245 32.91 22.11 6.38
CA TYR A 245 34.19 21.55 6.82
C TYR A 245 34.35 21.61 8.35
N LYS A 246 33.23 21.67 9.08
CA LYS A 246 33.23 21.60 10.53
C LYS A 246 33.98 20.33 10.94
N SER A 247 35.12 20.51 11.59
CA SER A 247 35.93 19.41 12.09
C SER A 247 35.20 18.83 13.29
N ASN A 248 34.73 17.59 13.19
CA ASN A 248 34.19 16.89 14.35
C ASN A 248 35.39 16.54 15.24
N GLU A 249 35.55 17.27 16.35
CA GLU A 249 36.34 16.82 17.50
C GLU A 249 35.67 15.63 18.18
#